data_AF-A0A2V9ZNY2-F1
#
_entry.id   AF-A0A2V9ZNY2-F1
#
_cell.length_a   1.000
_cell.length_b   1.000
_cell.length_c   1.000
_cell.angle_alpha   90.00
_cell.angle_beta   90.00
_cell.angle_gamma   90.00
#
_symmetry.space_group_name_H-M   'P 1'
#
loop_
_entity.id
_entity.type
_entity.pdbx_description
1 polymer ?
#
loop_
_entity_poly.entity_id
_entity_poly.type
_entity_poly.pdbx_seq_one_letter_code
_entity_poly.pdbx_strand_id
1 'polypeptide(L)'
;MPTGGVKTEVRTYQMYINGDWVDSNSNKTFPVYDPASEEVIAQVPDANAEDVNRAVAAAKAAFEEGPWSSTTAQERGRVLFRLADKIRQNLALLAELEARNCGKPIVEAEYDINDVATCFEYYGGLATKILGYVNPVPDNAVSLSLK
;
A
#
# COMPACT_ATOMS: atom_id res chain seq x y z
N MET A 1 -33.98 -2.59 23.32
CA MET A 1 -32.66 -3.21 23.56
C MET A 1 -31.67 -2.08 23.78
N PRO A 2 -30.71 -2.16 24.71
CA PRO A 2 -29.75 -1.08 24.90
C PRO A 2 -28.75 -1.13 23.74
N THR A 3 -28.83 -0.17 22.84
CA THR A 3 -27.85 0.12 21.79
C THR A 3 -26.63 0.79 22.44
N GLY A 4 -25.83 0.00 23.16
CA GLY A 4 -24.54 0.45 23.67
C GLY A 4 -23.56 0.57 22.52
N GLY A 5 -23.61 1.69 21.79
CA GLY A 5 -22.61 2.02 20.78
C GLY A 5 -21.22 2.01 21.42
N VAL A 6 -20.33 1.17 20.90
CA VAL A 6 -18.93 1.18 21.29
C VAL A 6 -18.36 2.52 20.83
N LYS A 7 -18.22 3.47 21.76
CA LYS A 7 -17.50 4.72 21.50
C LYS A 7 -16.06 4.37 21.14
N THR A 8 -15.77 4.36 19.85
CA THR A 8 -14.41 4.16 19.34
C THR A 8 -13.64 5.44 19.65
N GLU A 9 -12.50 5.32 20.35
CA GLU A 9 -11.64 6.47 20.63
C GLU A 9 -11.09 7.01 19.30
N VAL A 10 -11.38 8.29 19.00
CA VAL A 10 -10.98 8.92 17.74
C VAL A 10 -9.47 9.17 17.78
N ARG A 11 -8.73 8.35 17.03
CA ARG A 11 -7.27 8.46 16.95
C ARG A 11 -6.84 9.45 15.87
N THR A 12 -5.81 10.24 16.18
CA THR A 12 -5.06 11.01 15.19
C THR A 12 -3.94 10.15 14.60
N TYR A 13 -3.95 10.00 13.28
CA TYR A 13 -2.94 9.25 12.53
C TYR A 13 -1.88 10.19 11.94
N GLN A 14 -0.78 9.59 11.50
CA GLN A 14 0.35 10.26 10.88
C GLN A 14 0.54 9.75 9.44
N MET A 15 1.29 10.48 8.62
CA MET A 15 1.70 10.02 7.31
C MET A 15 2.86 9.03 7.47
N TYR A 16 3.07 8.14 6.50
CA TYR A 16 4.20 7.22 6.50
C TYR A 16 5.16 7.58 5.36
N ILE A 17 6.32 8.15 5.69
CA ILE A 17 7.32 8.61 4.72
C ILE A 17 8.70 8.11 5.16
N ASN A 18 9.45 7.52 4.22
CA ASN A 18 10.82 7.05 4.45
C ASN A 18 11.01 6.04 5.60
N GLY A 19 9.99 5.22 5.87
CA GLY A 19 10.05 4.23 6.96
C GLY A 19 9.56 4.73 8.32
N ASP A 20 9.18 6.01 8.43
CA ASP A 20 8.78 6.63 9.68
C ASP A 20 7.37 7.22 9.61
N TRP A 21 6.71 7.27 10.77
CA TRP A 21 5.46 8.01 10.96
C TRP A 21 5.77 9.49 11.21
N VAL A 22 5.21 10.37 10.40
CA VAL A 22 5.47 11.82 10.43
C VAL A 22 4.18 12.63 10.34
N ASP A 23 4.16 13.77 11.04
CA ASP A 23 3.07 14.74 10.92
C ASP A 23 3.13 15.49 9.58
N SER A 24 1.99 16.04 9.15
CA SER A 24 1.96 16.96 7.99
C SER A 24 2.78 18.21 8.30
N ASN A 25 3.42 18.78 7.28
CA ASN A 25 4.20 20.00 7.45
C ASN A 25 3.35 21.16 7.98
N SER A 26 2.06 21.18 7.63
CA SER A 26 1.12 22.19 8.11
C SER A 26 0.55 21.90 9.52
N ASN A 27 0.80 20.71 10.08
CA ASN A 27 0.14 20.16 11.27
C ASN A 27 -1.40 20.15 11.21
N LYS A 28 -1.98 20.38 10.03
CA LYS A 28 -3.42 20.29 9.83
C LYS A 28 -3.83 18.83 9.70
N THR A 29 -5.03 18.56 10.19
CA THR A 29 -5.71 17.27 10.07
C THR A 29 -7.13 17.52 9.61
N PHE A 30 -7.75 16.48 9.04
CA PHE A 30 -9.18 16.47 8.74
C PHE A 30 -9.84 15.19 9.24
N PRO A 31 -11.13 15.26 9.61
CA PRO A 31 -11.86 14.10 10.10
C PRO A 31 -12.23 13.16 8.95
N VAL A 32 -12.16 11.87 9.24
CA VAL A 32 -12.76 10.79 8.44
C VAL A 32 -14.04 10.36 9.15
N TYR A 33 -15.13 10.22 8.39
CA TYR A 33 -16.46 9.91 8.90
C TYR A 33 -16.88 8.51 8.52
N ASP A 34 -17.64 7.86 9.40
CA ASP A 34 -18.43 6.69 9.07
C ASP A 34 -19.72 7.14 8.36
N PRO A 35 -19.96 6.78 7.09
CA PRO A 35 -21.10 7.28 6.33
C PRO A 35 -22.44 6.72 6.81
N ALA A 36 -22.47 5.65 7.61
CA ALA A 36 -23.71 5.09 8.14
C ALA A 36 -24.18 5.79 9.43
N SER A 37 -23.26 6.37 10.19
CA SER A 37 -23.55 7.01 11.49
C SER A 37 -23.23 8.51 11.55
N GLU A 38 -22.48 9.02 10.57
CA GLU A 38 -21.90 10.38 10.53
C GLU A 38 -20.91 10.65 11.70
N GLU A 39 -20.53 9.63 12.46
CA GLU A 39 -19.54 9.77 13.52
C GLU A 39 -18.12 9.85 12.95
N VAL A 40 -17.25 10.64 13.60
CA VAL A 40 -15.83 10.69 13.25
C VAL A 40 -15.15 9.41 13.71
N ILE A 41 -14.43 8.74 12.81
CA ILE A 41 -13.70 7.50 13.09
C ILE A 41 -12.19 7.70 13.19
N ALA A 42 -11.66 8.77 12.59
CA ALA A 42 -10.23 9.11 12.65
C ALA A 42 -10.00 10.60 12.35
N GLN A 43 -8.87 11.12 12.81
CA GLN A 43 -8.27 12.35 12.29
C GLN A 43 -7.03 11.96 11.47
N VAL A 44 -6.95 12.42 10.22
CA VAL A 44 -5.82 12.10 9.34
C VAL A 44 -5.12 13.38 8.87
N PRO A 45 -3.81 13.35 8.59
CA PRO A 45 -3.09 14.55 8.18
C PRO A 45 -3.61 15.13 6.86
N ASP A 46 -3.78 16.46 6.82
CA ASP A 46 -4.07 17.23 5.61
C ASP A 46 -2.75 17.56 4.90
N ALA A 47 -2.27 16.58 4.13
CA ALA A 47 -1.00 16.65 3.42
C ALA A 47 -1.04 17.69 2.29
N ASN A 48 0.01 18.49 2.16
CA ASN A 48 0.13 19.51 1.11
C ASN A 48 1.27 19.24 0.13
N ALA A 49 1.52 20.18 -0.80
CA ALA A 49 2.56 20.05 -1.80
C ALA A 49 3.97 19.81 -1.22
N GLU A 50 4.27 20.33 -0.03
CA GLU A 50 5.56 20.13 0.62
C GLU A 50 5.72 18.72 1.18
N ASP A 51 4.65 18.17 1.76
CA ASP A 51 4.61 16.77 2.21
C ASP A 51 4.76 15.80 1.03
N VAL A 52 4.12 16.11 -0.10
CA VAL A 52 4.29 15.36 -1.36
C VAL A 52 5.74 15.45 -1.84
N ASN A 53 6.36 16.64 -1.83
CA ASN A 53 7.76 16.79 -2.21
C ASN A 53 8.70 15.96 -1.32
N ARG A 54 8.44 15.90 -0.01
CA ARG A 54 9.19 15.04 0.93
C ARG A 54 9.04 13.55 0.58
N ALA A 55 7.81 13.10 0.30
CA ALA A 55 7.54 11.72 -0.09
C ALA A 55 8.22 11.36 -1.43
N VAL A 56 8.17 12.24 -2.42
CA VAL A 56 8.83 12.06 -3.72
C VAL A 56 10.34 12.03 -3.57
N ALA A 57 10.93 12.93 -2.78
CA ALA A 57 12.36 12.93 -2.51
C ALA A 57 12.82 11.62 -1.84
N ALA A 58 12.06 11.14 -0.84
CA ALA A 58 12.34 9.86 -0.19
C ALA A 58 12.22 8.67 -1.16
N ALA A 59 11.18 8.63 -1.99
CA ALA A 59 11.00 7.58 -3.01
C ALA A 59 12.14 7.60 -4.06
N LYS A 60 12.56 8.80 -4.48
CA LYS A 60 13.69 8.97 -5.40
C LYS A 60 14.99 8.47 -4.78
N ALA A 61 15.29 8.86 -3.53
CA ALA A 61 16.47 8.38 -2.82
C ALA A 61 16.45 6.85 -2.65
N ALA A 62 15.30 6.25 -2.31
CA ALA A 62 15.15 4.80 -2.21
C ALA A 62 15.43 4.07 -3.55
N PHE A 63 15.14 4.72 -4.68
CA PHE A 63 15.38 4.17 -6.01
C PHE A 63 16.83 4.38 -6.48
N GLU A 64 17.37 5.60 -6.35
CA GLU A 64 18.68 5.97 -6.89
C GLU A 64 19.84 5.55 -5.98
N GLU A 65 19.67 5.69 -4.66
CA GLU A 65 20.73 5.49 -3.67
C GLU A 65 20.45 4.29 -2.74
N GLY A 66 19.18 3.92 -2.61
CA GLY A 66 18.73 2.84 -1.74
C GLY A 66 18.96 1.44 -2.31
N PRO A 67 18.78 0.39 -1.47
CA PRO A 67 19.00 -0.99 -1.88
C PRO A 67 17.91 -1.52 -2.83
N TRP A 68 16.80 -0.80 -3.01
CA TRP A 68 15.63 -1.32 -3.73
C TRP A 68 15.92 -1.57 -5.22
N SER A 69 16.67 -0.69 -5.88
CA SER A 69 17.02 -0.85 -7.30
C SER A 69 17.98 -2.01 -7.57
N SER A 70 18.76 -2.42 -6.57
CA SER A 70 19.65 -3.59 -6.62
C SER A 70 19.04 -4.87 -6.03
N THR A 71 17.92 -4.76 -5.31
CA THR A 71 17.18 -5.91 -4.75
C THR A 71 16.77 -6.86 -5.86
N THR A 72 16.98 -8.17 -5.68
CA THR A 72 16.68 -9.15 -6.73
C THR A 72 15.18 -9.25 -7.01
N ALA A 73 14.82 -9.69 -8.21
CA ALA A 73 13.41 -9.93 -8.57
C ALA A 73 12.73 -10.92 -7.61
N GLN A 74 13.46 -11.94 -7.15
CA GLN A 74 13.02 -12.94 -6.19
C GLN A 74 12.70 -12.30 -4.83
N GLU A 75 13.57 -11.42 -4.32
CA GLU A 75 13.36 -10.75 -3.05
C GLU A 75 12.17 -9.79 -3.10
N ARG A 76 12.00 -9.05 -4.21
CA ARG A 76 10.82 -8.21 -4.43
C ARG A 76 9.54 -9.06 -4.41
N GLY A 77 9.54 -10.21 -5.10
CA GLY A 77 8.41 -11.15 -5.04
C GLY A 77 8.11 -11.65 -3.62
N ARG A 78 9.16 -11.99 -2.84
CA ARG A 78 9.02 -12.39 -1.43
C ARG A 78 8.43 -11.28 -0.55
N VAL A 79 8.74 -10.00 -0.83
CA VAL A 79 8.11 -8.87 -0.12
C VAL A 79 6.60 -8.86 -0.37
N LEU A 80 6.17 -9.01 -1.63
CA LEU A 80 4.75 -9.00 -1.99
C LEU A 80 4.00 -10.21 -1.39
N PHE A 81 4.61 -11.41 -1.38
CA PHE A 81 4.02 -12.57 -0.70
C PHE A 81 3.84 -12.33 0.81
N ARG A 82 4.85 -11.77 1.49
CA ARG A 82 4.72 -11.43 2.91
C ARG A 82 3.62 -10.40 3.15
N LEU A 83 3.41 -9.47 2.23
CA LEU A 83 2.33 -8.48 2.32
C LEU A 83 0.95 -9.16 2.17
N ALA A 84 0.79 -10.05 1.19
CA ALA A 84 -0.43 -10.85 1.03
C ALA A 84 -0.76 -11.66 2.30
N ASP A 85 0.24 -12.32 2.90
CA ASP A 85 0.07 -13.06 4.16
C ASP A 85 -0.37 -12.15 5.31
N LYS A 86 0.23 -10.95 5.42
CA LYS A 86 -0.12 -9.98 6.46
C LYS A 86 -1.55 -9.45 6.28
N ILE A 87 -1.99 -9.25 5.05
CA ILE A 87 -3.37 -8.83 4.76
C ILE A 87 -4.35 -9.93 5.17
N ARG A 88 -4.10 -11.20 4.78
CA ARG A 88 -4.93 -12.35 5.18
C ARG A 88 -4.99 -12.53 6.69
N GLN A 89 -3.86 -12.38 7.38
CA GLN A 89 -3.79 -12.44 8.85
C GLN A 89 -4.65 -11.38 9.55
N ASN A 90 -4.89 -10.24 8.90
CA ASN A 90 -5.64 -9.10 9.45
C ASN A 90 -6.97 -8.87 8.72
N LEU A 91 -7.49 -9.87 8.00
CA LEU A 91 -8.61 -9.70 7.09
C LEU A 91 -9.84 -9.10 7.75
N ALA A 92 -10.27 -9.67 8.88
CA ALA A 92 -11.46 -9.21 9.60
C ALA A 92 -11.33 -7.74 10.04
N LEU A 93 -10.15 -7.36 10.54
CA LEU A 93 -9.86 -5.99 10.95
C LEU A 93 -9.89 -5.02 9.75
N LEU A 94 -9.23 -5.38 8.65
CA LEU A 94 -9.18 -4.54 7.45
C LEU A 94 -10.57 -4.41 6.81
N ALA A 95 -11.38 -5.47 6.80
CA ALA A 95 -12.74 -5.46 6.26
C ALA A 95 -13.67 -4.59 7.12
N GLU A 96 -13.56 -4.65 8.45
CA GLU A 96 -14.31 -3.77 9.35
C GLU A 96 -13.95 -2.29 9.11
N LEU A 97 -12.66 -1.98 9.01
CA LEU A 97 -12.19 -0.62 8.72
C LEU A 97 -12.68 -0.12 7.37
N GLU A 98 -12.59 -0.95 6.33
CA GLU A 98 -13.08 -0.61 5.00
C GLU A 98 -14.59 -0.35 5.02
N ALA A 99 -15.38 -1.26 5.57
CA ALA A 99 -16.84 -1.12 5.68
C ALA A 99 -17.24 0.16 6.43
N ARG A 100 -16.58 0.47 7.55
CA ARG A 100 -16.83 1.70 8.32
C ARG A 100 -16.41 2.95 7.57
N ASN A 101 -15.33 2.91 6.78
CA ASN A 101 -14.82 4.08 6.08
C ASN A 101 -15.61 4.40 4.79
N CYS A 102 -16.07 3.39 4.06
CA CYS A 102 -16.74 3.59 2.77
C CYS A 102 -18.26 3.32 2.77
N GLY A 103 -18.78 2.64 3.80
CA GLY A 103 -20.20 2.30 3.93
C GLY A 103 -20.65 1.04 3.18
N LYS A 104 -19.73 0.27 2.59
CA LYS A 104 -20.09 -1.00 1.92
C LYS A 104 -20.45 -2.08 2.94
N PRO A 105 -21.36 -3.03 2.61
CA PRO A 105 -21.65 -4.16 3.48
C PRO A 105 -20.39 -4.94 3.86
N ILE A 106 -20.31 -5.44 5.10
CA ILE A 106 -19.12 -6.14 5.61
C ILE A 106 -18.70 -7.33 4.73
N VAL A 107 -19.65 -8.07 4.17
CA VAL A 107 -19.38 -9.20 3.28
C VAL A 107 -18.69 -8.75 1.98
N GLU A 108 -19.05 -7.58 1.44
CA GLU A 108 -18.39 -7.02 0.27
C GLU A 108 -16.96 -6.57 0.61
N ALA A 109 -16.77 -5.92 1.76
CA ALA A 109 -15.44 -5.57 2.25
C ALA A 109 -14.53 -6.79 2.48
N GLU A 110 -15.06 -7.91 2.97
CA GLU A 110 -14.31 -9.16 3.12
C GLU A 110 -13.85 -9.72 1.76
N TYR A 111 -14.68 -9.62 0.72
CA TYR A 111 -14.27 -9.99 -0.64
C TYR A 111 -13.17 -9.07 -1.16
N ASP A 112 -13.31 -7.76 -1.00
CA ASP A 112 -12.30 -6.79 -1.44
C ASP A 112 -10.94 -7.05 -0.78
N ILE A 113 -10.89 -7.28 0.54
CA ILE A 113 -9.62 -7.54 1.23
C ILE A 113 -8.98 -8.87 0.78
N ASN A 114 -9.78 -9.90 0.49
CA ASN A 114 -9.29 -11.13 -0.13
C ASN A 114 -8.69 -10.87 -1.53
N ASP A 115 -9.35 -10.05 -2.34
CA ASP A 115 -8.88 -9.68 -3.67
C ASP A 115 -7.58 -8.87 -3.61
N VAL A 116 -7.44 -7.96 -2.64
CA VAL A 116 -6.19 -7.23 -2.39
C VAL A 116 -5.05 -8.20 -2.07
N ALA A 117 -5.25 -9.16 -1.17
CA ALA A 117 -4.22 -10.16 -0.84
C ALA A 117 -3.84 -10.99 -2.08
N THR A 118 -4.84 -11.41 -2.86
CA THR A 118 -4.64 -12.19 -4.09
C THR A 118 -3.88 -11.40 -5.15
N CYS A 119 -4.15 -10.10 -5.28
CA CYS A 119 -3.46 -9.20 -6.18
C CYS A 119 -1.96 -9.12 -5.85
N PHE A 120 -1.62 -8.92 -4.57
CA PHE A 120 -0.22 -8.92 -4.14
C PHE A 120 0.48 -10.26 -4.37
N GLU A 121 -0.19 -11.37 -4.10
CA GLU A 121 0.34 -12.70 -4.37
C GLU A 121 0.58 -12.94 -5.87
N TYR A 122 -0.38 -12.58 -6.71
CA TYR A 122 -0.27 -12.70 -8.16
C TYR A 122 0.95 -11.92 -8.70
N TYR A 123 1.08 -10.63 -8.35
CA TYR A 123 2.22 -9.83 -8.78
C TYR A 123 3.54 -10.26 -8.12
N GLY A 124 3.49 -10.80 -6.90
CA GLY A 124 4.63 -11.48 -6.27
C GLY A 124 5.16 -12.64 -7.13
N GLY A 125 4.26 -13.45 -7.68
CA GLY A 125 4.58 -14.52 -8.61
C GLY A 125 5.10 -14.03 -9.97
N LEU A 126 4.69 -12.85 -10.43
CA LEU A 126 5.17 -12.25 -11.68
C LEU A 126 6.54 -11.57 -11.56
N ALA A 127 7.02 -11.25 -10.36
CA ALA A 127 8.23 -10.47 -10.15
C ALA A 127 9.46 -11.01 -10.90
N THR A 128 9.58 -12.33 -11.06
CA THR A 128 10.69 -13.01 -11.77
C THR A 128 10.40 -13.33 -13.23
N LYS A 129 9.26 -12.90 -13.77
CA LYS A 129 8.75 -13.25 -15.10
C LYS A 129 8.72 -12.06 -16.07
N ILE A 130 9.30 -10.93 -15.66
CA ILE A 130 9.54 -9.79 -16.53
C ILE A 130 10.80 -10.09 -17.33
N LEU A 131 10.60 -10.58 -18.57
CA LEU A 131 11.69 -11.01 -19.45
C LEU A 131 12.00 -9.92 -20.48
N GLY A 132 13.27 -9.85 -20.88
CA GLY A 132 13.70 -9.10 -22.05
C GLY A 132 13.42 -9.85 -23.35
N TYR A 133 13.70 -9.20 -24.46
CA TYR A 133 13.63 -9.78 -25.80
C TYR A 133 15.01 -9.69 -26.45
N VAL A 134 15.46 -10.78 -27.08
CA VAL A 134 16.70 -10.80 -27.86
C VAL A 134 16.34 -10.76 -29.33
N ASN A 135 16.81 -9.71 -30.03
CA ASN A 135 16.57 -9.58 -31.45
C ASN A 135 17.27 -10.70 -32.24
N PRO A 136 16.60 -11.37 -33.18
CA PRO A 136 17.24 -12.32 -34.07
C PRO A 136 18.21 -11.57 -34.99
N VAL A 137 19.42 -12.12 -35.14
CA VAL A 137 20.47 -11.60 -36.02
C VAL A 137 20.99 -12.74 -36.93
N PRO A 138 21.56 -12.44 -38.10
CA PRO A 138 22.10 -13.46 -39.00
C PRO A 138 23.22 -14.30 -38.36
N ASP A 139 23.52 -15.46 -38.94
CA ASP A 139 24.46 -16.46 -38.41
C ASP A 139 25.89 -15.93 -38.14
N ASN A 140 26.27 -14.82 -38.78
CA ASN A 140 27.57 -14.17 -38.62
C ASN A 140 27.55 -12.99 -37.62
N ALA A 141 26.50 -12.83 -36.82
CA ALA A 141 26.33 -11.76 -35.85
C ALA A 141 25.87 -12.28 -34.47
N VAL A 142 26.16 -11.51 -33.42
CA VAL A 142 25.74 -11.79 -32.04
C VAL A 142 24.96 -10.59 -31.50
N SER A 143 23.81 -10.87 -30.86
CA SER A 143 22.98 -9.88 -30.18
C SER A 143 23.19 -9.99 -28.67
N LEU A 144 23.62 -8.90 -28.03
CA LEU A 144 23.88 -8.81 -26.60
C LEU A 144 23.12 -7.61 -26.02
N SER A 145 22.36 -7.83 -24.95
CA SER A 145 21.76 -6.76 -24.16
C SER A 145 22.60 -6.54 -22.91
N LEU A 146 23.27 -5.39 -22.84
CA LEU A 146 24.03 -4.96 -21.66
C LEU A 146 23.15 -4.08 -20.77
N LYS A 147 23.43 -4.10 -19.47
CA LYS A 147 22.76 -3.25 -18.48
C LYS A 147 23.37 -1.86 -18.46
#